data_AF-A0A5E3WEC6-F1
#
_entry.id   AF-A0A5E3WEC6-F1
#
_cell.length_a   1.000
_cell.length_b   1.000
_cell.length_c   1.000
_cell.angle_alpha   90.00
_cell.angle_beta   90.00
_cell.angle_gamma   90.00
#
_symmetry.space_group_name_H-M   'P 1'
#
loop_
_entity.id
_entity.type
_entity.pdbx_description
1 polymer ?
#
loop_
_entity_poly.entity_id
_entity_poly.type
_entity_poly.pdbx_seq_one_letter_code
_entity_poly.pdbx_strand_id
1 'polypeptide(L)'
;MGQRRIGATDKKNSFELLDACYYKAGGNFIDTGNNYQDTTSEQFIGERMESRCNCDKMVVATQSVNIAYVFQKTPHVFPVSGGRKVVHLHLNIGALNVTLSEDYVKQIESLLPFEHGFPYNLFAQEEDEGANPIMFMGGHFDRWPLRYPEEVTQC
;
A
#
# COMPACT_ATOMS: atom_id res chain seq x y z
N MET A 1 -24.82 6.99 -21.25
CA MET A 1 -24.38 7.91 -20.18
C MET A 1 -23.02 7.43 -19.68
N GLY A 2 -21.92 7.99 -20.19
CA GLY A 2 -20.56 7.60 -19.78
C GLY A 2 -20.10 8.47 -18.62
N GLN A 3 -19.77 7.87 -17.48
CA GLN A 3 -19.12 8.59 -16.39
C GLN A 3 -17.71 8.95 -16.82
N ARG A 4 -17.49 10.21 -17.22
CA ARG A 4 -16.16 10.79 -17.44
C ARG A 4 -15.45 10.91 -16.09
N ARG A 5 -14.79 9.82 -15.69
CA ARG A 5 -13.79 9.78 -14.62
C ARG A 5 -12.42 9.55 -15.27
N ILE A 6 -11.35 10.00 -14.61
CA ILE A 6 -9.97 9.80 -15.10
C ILE A 6 -9.75 8.30 -15.38
N GLY A 7 -9.28 7.95 -16.57
CA GLY A 7 -8.97 6.56 -16.95
C GLY A 7 -10.17 5.67 -17.30
N ALA A 8 -11.37 6.21 -17.55
CA ALA A 8 -12.51 5.40 -17.98
C ALA A 8 -12.24 4.74 -19.35
N THR A 9 -12.24 3.40 -19.39
CA THR A 9 -12.08 2.58 -20.60
C THR A 9 -12.94 1.31 -20.48
N ASP A 10 -13.19 0.64 -21.60
CA ASP A 10 -13.98 -0.60 -21.65
C ASP A 10 -13.16 -1.80 -21.16
N LYS A 11 -13.81 -2.79 -20.53
CA LYS A 11 -13.17 -4.01 -20.02
C LYS A 11 -12.24 -4.69 -21.02
N LYS A 12 -12.69 -4.82 -22.28
CA LYS A 12 -11.91 -5.43 -23.36
C LYS A 12 -10.61 -4.66 -23.63
N ASN A 13 -10.69 -3.33 -23.70
CA ASN A 13 -9.54 -2.48 -23.93
C ASN A 13 -8.60 -2.45 -22.71
N SER A 14 -9.14 -2.50 -21.48
CA SER A 14 -8.33 -2.66 -20.27
C SER A 14 -7.48 -3.93 -20.32
N PHE A 15 -8.08 -5.05 -20.73
CA PHE A 15 -7.38 -6.34 -20.79
C PHE A 15 -6.29 -6.31 -21.85
N GLU A 16 -6.59 -5.74 -23.02
CA GLU A 16 -5.62 -5.60 -24.10
C GLU A 16 -4.45 -4.68 -23.70
N LEU A 17 -4.71 -3.56 -23.04
CA LEU A 17 -3.66 -2.66 -22.54
C LEU A 17 -2.76 -3.35 -21.50
N LEU A 18 -3.35 -4.07 -20.55
CA LEU A 18 -2.58 -4.81 -19.54
C LEU A 18 -1.78 -5.95 -20.15
N ASP A 19 -2.31 -6.63 -21.17
CA ASP A 19 -1.60 -7.72 -21.85
C ASP A 19 -0.50 -7.17 -22.78
N ALA A 20 -0.80 -6.15 -23.58
CA ALA A 20 0.07 -5.66 -24.65
C ALA A 20 1.14 -4.68 -24.16
N CYS A 21 0.78 -3.75 -23.27
CA CYS A 21 1.68 -2.67 -22.84
C CYS A 21 2.36 -2.97 -21.51
N TYR A 22 1.68 -3.66 -20.59
CA TYR A 22 2.19 -3.87 -19.24
C TYR A 22 2.91 -5.21 -19.08
N TYR A 23 2.20 -6.32 -19.28
CA TYR A 23 2.75 -7.65 -19.04
C TYR A 23 3.85 -8.02 -20.04
N LYS A 24 3.65 -7.74 -21.33
CA LYS A 24 4.70 -7.97 -22.36
C LYS A 24 5.94 -7.10 -22.17
N ALA A 25 5.82 -5.94 -21.55
CA ALA A 25 6.96 -5.09 -21.22
C ALA A 25 7.71 -5.57 -19.96
N GLY A 26 7.27 -6.66 -19.33
CA GLY A 26 7.87 -7.21 -18.11
C GLY A 26 7.31 -6.61 -16.81
N GLY A 27 6.21 -5.86 -16.87
CA GLY A 27 5.54 -5.33 -15.68
C GLY A 27 4.84 -6.42 -14.87
N ASN A 28 5.07 -6.43 -13.55
CA ASN A 28 4.56 -7.43 -12.62
C ASN A 28 3.78 -6.85 -11.41
N PHE A 29 3.84 -5.54 -11.18
CA PHE A 29 3.25 -4.85 -10.02
C PHE A 29 2.06 -3.94 -10.39
N ILE A 30 0.85 -4.26 -9.92
CA ILE A 30 -0.36 -3.46 -10.15
C ILE A 30 -0.85 -2.86 -8.83
N ASP A 31 -0.95 -1.53 -8.78
CA ASP A 31 -1.63 -0.83 -7.69
C ASP A 31 -3.08 -0.52 -8.07
N THR A 32 -4.00 -0.80 -7.15
CA THR A 32 -5.43 -0.55 -7.30
C THR A 32 -6.07 -0.24 -5.94
N GLY A 33 -7.28 0.32 -5.95
CA GLY A 33 -8.01 0.57 -4.71
C GLY A 33 -9.53 0.61 -4.89
N ASN A 34 -10.23 0.45 -3.77
CA ASN A 34 -11.69 0.37 -3.76
C ASN A 34 -12.39 1.63 -4.32
N ASN A 35 -11.74 2.79 -4.22
CA ASN A 35 -12.26 4.05 -4.72
C ASN A 35 -12.12 4.18 -6.25
N TYR A 36 -11.29 3.35 -6.89
CA TYR A 36 -11.09 3.39 -8.33
C TYR A 36 -12.32 2.83 -9.04
N GLN A 37 -13.00 3.72 -9.76
CA GLN A 37 -14.21 3.42 -10.53
C GLN A 37 -15.27 2.65 -9.72
N ASP A 38 -15.43 2.97 -8.44
CA ASP A 38 -16.35 2.27 -7.52
C ASP A 38 -16.13 0.74 -7.50
N THR A 39 -14.89 0.31 -7.22
CA THR A 39 -14.49 -1.11 -7.07
C THR A 39 -14.42 -1.92 -8.38
N THR A 40 -14.82 -1.34 -9.52
CA THR A 40 -14.80 -2.07 -10.81
C THR A 40 -13.39 -2.37 -11.32
N SER A 41 -12.39 -1.56 -10.95
CA SER A 41 -10.99 -1.81 -11.31
C SER A 41 -10.46 -3.12 -10.72
N GLU A 42 -10.76 -3.38 -9.44
CA GLU A 42 -10.34 -4.62 -8.75
C GLU A 42 -11.01 -5.86 -9.38
N GLN A 43 -12.28 -5.73 -9.76
CA GLN A 43 -13.01 -6.82 -10.44
C GLN A 43 -12.38 -7.15 -11.79
N PHE A 44 -12.09 -6.15 -12.62
CA PHE A 44 -11.49 -6.36 -13.93
C PHE A 44 -10.10 -6.98 -13.85
N ILE A 45 -9.28 -6.55 -12.88
CA ILE A 45 -7.95 -7.15 -12.66
C ILE A 45 -8.09 -8.61 -12.20
N GLY A 46 -9.00 -8.89 -11.26
CA GLY A 46 -9.25 -10.25 -10.78
C GLY A 46 -9.72 -11.19 -11.89
N GLU A 47 -10.72 -10.77 -12.67
CA GLU A 47 -11.22 -11.55 -13.82
C GLU A 47 -10.14 -11.76 -14.89
N ARG A 48 -9.31 -10.74 -15.14
CA ARG A 48 -8.18 -10.89 -16.06
C ARG A 48 -7.21 -11.95 -15.56
N MET A 49 -6.83 -11.89 -14.28
CA MET A 49 -5.86 -12.82 -13.70
C MET A 49 -6.39 -14.25 -13.68
N GLU A 50 -7.67 -14.43 -13.36
CA GLU A 50 -8.35 -15.73 -13.43
C GLU A 50 -8.35 -16.27 -14.87
N SER A 51 -8.69 -15.44 -15.86
CA SER A 51 -8.72 -15.84 -17.28
C SER A 51 -7.36 -16.20 -17.88
N ARG A 52 -6.26 -15.78 -17.24
CA ARG A 52 -4.88 -15.99 -17.70
C ARG A 52 -4.09 -16.95 -16.81
N CYS A 53 -4.67 -17.39 -15.69
CA CYS A 53 -4.04 -18.23 -14.67
C CYS A 53 -2.62 -17.76 -14.30
N ASN A 54 -2.43 -16.45 -14.11
CA ASN A 54 -1.11 -15.85 -13.86
C ASN A 54 -1.00 -15.18 -12.48
N CYS A 55 -1.84 -15.57 -11.54
CA CYS A 55 -1.88 -15.01 -10.19
C CYS A 55 -0.51 -15.08 -9.49
N ASP A 56 0.24 -16.17 -9.67
CA ASP A 56 1.56 -16.36 -9.04
C ASP A 56 2.65 -15.45 -9.61
N LYS A 57 2.40 -14.81 -10.76
CA LYS A 57 3.37 -13.97 -11.47
C LYS A 57 3.09 -12.48 -11.31
N MET A 58 2.00 -12.11 -10.63
CA MET A 58 1.56 -10.74 -10.49
C MET A 58 1.49 -10.35 -9.01
N VAL A 59 2.07 -9.21 -8.68
CA VAL A 59 1.94 -8.56 -7.39
C VAL A 59 0.84 -7.52 -7.51
N VAL A 60 -0.25 -7.69 -6.76
CA VAL A 60 -1.38 -6.74 -6.73
C VAL A 60 -1.44 -6.07 -5.37
N ALA A 61 -1.18 -4.77 -5.35
CA ALA A 61 -1.37 -3.92 -4.18
C ALA A 61 -2.79 -3.38 -4.20
N THR A 62 -3.62 -3.84 -3.27
CA THR A 62 -4.96 -3.27 -3.04
C THR A 62 -4.93 -2.36 -1.82
N GLN A 63 -5.89 -1.44 -1.72
CA GLN A 63 -5.98 -0.53 -0.58
C GLN A 63 -6.01 -1.25 0.78
N SER A 64 -6.66 -2.41 0.89
CA SER A 64 -6.68 -3.20 2.12
C SER A 64 -5.31 -3.80 2.45
N VAL A 65 -4.57 -4.30 1.45
CA VAL A 65 -3.20 -4.82 1.62
C VAL A 65 -2.25 -3.68 2.02
N ASN A 66 -2.39 -2.50 1.41
CA ASN A 66 -1.58 -1.33 1.74
C ASN A 66 -1.81 -0.86 3.19
N ILE A 67 -3.06 -0.86 3.64
CA ILE A 67 -3.40 -0.53 5.04
C ILE A 67 -2.78 -1.56 6.00
N ALA A 68 -2.88 -2.86 5.69
CA ALA A 68 -2.28 -3.92 6.49
C ALA A 68 -0.75 -3.81 6.57
N TYR A 69 -0.10 -3.50 5.45
CA TYR A 69 1.34 -3.25 5.38
C TYR A 69 1.77 -2.11 6.30
N VAL A 70 1.06 -0.97 6.25
CA VAL A 70 1.37 0.20 7.10
C VAL A 70 1.21 -0.13 8.59
N PHE A 71 0.16 -0.86 8.97
CA PHE A 71 -0.04 -1.28 10.36
C PHE A 71 1.04 -2.22 10.88
N GLN A 72 1.59 -3.08 10.00
CA GLN A 72 2.65 -4.02 10.36
C GLN A 72 4.03 -3.36 10.38
N LYS A 73 4.25 -2.36 9.52
CA LYS A 73 5.55 -1.69 9.39
C LYS A 73 5.87 -0.75 10.55
N THR A 74 4.97 0.17 10.86
CA THR A 74 5.28 1.25 11.81
C THR A 74 4.20 1.34 12.89
N PRO A 75 4.56 1.21 14.17
CA PRO A 75 3.61 1.41 15.25
C PRO A 75 3.16 2.88 15.28
N HIS A 76 1.90 3.12 15.64
CA HIS A 76 1.31 4.48 15.79
C HIS A 76 1.04 5.25 14.49
N VAL A 77 0.92 4.56 13.36
CA VAL A 77 0.43 5.17 12.11
C VAL A 77 -1.05 4.86 11.93
N PHE A 78 -1.84 5.90 11.66
CA PHE A 78 -3.24 5.78 11.26
C PHE A 78 -3.36 6.12 9.77
N PRO A 79 -3.45 5.13 8.87
CA PRO A 79 -3.58 5.39 7.45
C PRO A 79 -4.89 6.13 7.17
N VAL A 80 -4.82 7.14 6.30
CA VAL A 80 -6.00 7.90 5.89
C VAL A 80 -6.82 7.03 4.93
N SER A 81 -7.88 6.42 5.46
CA SER A 81 -8.79 5.60 4.66
C SER A 81 -9.85 6.48 3.97
N GLY A 82 -9.66 6.76 2.69
CA GLY A 82 -10.63 7.50 1.87
C GLY A 82 -11.78 6.61 1.38
N GLY A 83 -13.00 7.15 1.36
CA GLY A 83 -14.17 6.49 0.78
C GLY A 83 -15.45 7.31 0.96
N ARG A 84 -16.33 7.33 -0.04
CA ARG A 84 -17.62 8.07 0.00
C ARG A 84 -18.84 7.16 0.22
N LYS A 85 -18.61 5.85 0.34
CA LYS A 85 -19.66 4.82 0.43
C LYS A 85 -19.32 3.84 1.54
N VAL A 86 -20.37 3.31 2.18
CA VAL A 86 -20.26 2.32 3.27
C VAL A 86 -19.54 1.04 2.81
N VAL A 87 -19.72 0.64 1.54
CA VAL A 87 -19.02 -0.52 0.95
C VAL A 87 -17.50 -0.37 1.03
N HIS A 88 -16.96 0.83 0.80
CA HIS A 88 -15.52 1.07 0.85
C HIS A 88 -15.00 0.92 2.29
N LEU A 89 -15.80 1.35 3.28
CA LEU A 89 -15.46 1.16 4.69
C LEU A 89 -15.37 -0.33 5.03
N HIS A 90 -16.33 -1.15 4.59
CA HIS A 90 -16.28 -2.59 4.82
C HIS A 90 -15.08 -3.27 4.15
N LEU A 91 -14.72 -2.85 2.93
CA LEU A 91 -13.53 -3.36 2.25
C LEU A 91 -12.23 -2.97 2.99
N ASN A 92 -12.17 -1.75 3.54
CA ASN A 92 -11.03 -1.31 4.35
C ASN A 92 -10.93 -2.07 5.68
N ILE A 93 -12.05 -2.38 6.33
CA ILE A 93 -12.07 -3.21 7.55
C ILE A 93 -11.48 -4.61 7.27
N GLY A 94 -11.67 -5.13 6.05
CA GLY A 94 -11.05 -6.38 5.62
C GLY A 94 -9.52 -6.39 5.70
N ALA A 95 -8.86 -5.22 5.74
CA ALA A 95 -7.42 -5.11 5.97
C ALA A 95 -6.97 -5.74 7.29
N LEU A 96 -7.83 -5.73 8.33
CA LEU A 96 -7.52 -6.31 9.63
C LEU A 96 -7.34 -7.83 9.58
N ASN A 97 -7.93 -8.49 8.58
CA ASN A 97 -7.81 -9.93 8.39
C ASN A 97 -6.62 -10.31 7.49
N VAL A 98 -5.88 -9.33 6.97
CA VAL A 98 -4.72 -9.55 6.11
C VAL A 98 -3.46 -9.45 6.96
N THR A 99 -2.70 -10.54 7.04
CA THR A 99 -1.37 -10.56 7.65
C THR A 99 -0.34 -10.86 6.56
N LEU A 100 0.69 -10.00 6.42
CA LEU A 100 1.78 -10.25 5.49
C LEU A 100 2.89 -10.97 6.26
N SER A 101 3.57 -11.92 5.62
CA SER A 101 4.74 -12.55 6.23
C SER A 101 5.90 -11.56 6.24
N GLU A 102 6.74 -11.63 7.27
CA GLU A 102 7.94 -10.78 7.38
C GLU A 102 8.86 -10.92 6.16
N ASP A 103 8.98 -12.13 5.60
CA ASP A 103 9.79 -12.38 4.40
C ASP A 103 9.25 -11.62 3.18
N TYR A 104 7.92 -11.52 3.07
CA TYR A 104 7.28 -10.79 1.98
C TYR A 104 7.45 -9.27 2.15
N VAL A 105 7.37 -8.77 3.38
CA VAL A 105 7.66 -7.36 3.70
C VAL A 105 9.11 -7.01 3.34
N LYS A 106 10.08 -7.83 3.76
CA LYS A 106 11.50 -7.65 3.42
C LYS A 106 11.73 -7.70 1.91
N GLN A 107 11.05 -8.61 1.21
CA GLN A 107 11.13 -8.69 -0.25
C GLN A 107 10.67 -7.39 -0.90
N ILE A 108 9.52 -6.85 -0.50
CA ILE A 108 8.98 -5.57 -1.03
C ILE A 108 9.99 -4.44 -0.84
N GLU A 109 10.57 -4.31 0.35
CA GLU A 109 11.50 -3.23 0.69
C GLU A 109 12.87 -3.38 -0.02
N SER A 110 13.26 -4.60 -0.35
CA SER A 110 14.53 -4.87 -1.06
C SER A 110 14.51 -4.52 -2.54
N LEU A 111 13.33 -4.31 -3.16
CA LEU A 111 13.20 -4.14 -4.61
C LEU A 111 13.86 -2.85 -5.13
N LEU A 112 13.83 -1.78 -4.35
CA LEU A 112 14.39 -0.49 -4.72
C LEU A 112 15.12 0.11 -3.51
N PRO A 113 16.39 0.53 -3.64
CA PRO A 113 17.06 1.27 -2.58
C PRO A 113 16.35 2.61 -2.40
N PHE A 114 15.66 2.78 -1.27
CA PHE A 114 14.96 4.01 -0.97
C PHE A 114 15.93 5.02 -0.34
N GLU A 115 16.42 5.95 -1.16
CA GLU A 115 17.15 7.11 -0.66
C GLU A 115 16.15 8.15 -0.15
N HIS A 116 16.05 8.27 1.17
CA HIS A 116 15.14 9.20 1.85
C HIS A 116 15.33 10.67 1.42
N GLY A 117 16.54 11.05 0.99
CA GLY A 117 16.83 12.37 0.43
C GLY A 117 16.50 13.54 1.39
N PHE A 118 16.38 14.75 0.83
CA PHE A 118 15.94 15.92 1.58
C PHE A 118 14.40 15.98 1.70
N PRO A 119 13.80 16.31 2.86
CA PRO A 119 14.43 16.82 4.10
C PRO A 119 14.76 15.75 5.14
N TYR A 120 14.55 14.47 4.83
CA TYR A 120 14.76 13.35 5.76
C TYR A 120 16.23 13.05 6.06
N ASN A 121 17.17 13.58 5.27
CA ASN A 121 18.59 13.61 5.59
C ASN A 121 18.97 14.75 6.54
N LEU A 122 18.10 15.75 6.70
CA LEU A 122 18.27 16.90 7.57
C LEU A 122 17.55 16.71 8.91
N PHE A 123 16.49 15.92 8.95
CA PHE A 123 15.74 15.57 10.17
C PHE A 123 16.02 14.11 10.57
N ALA A 124 15.79 13.76 11.83
CA ALA A 124 16.10 12.43 12.36
C ALA A 124 15.33 11.31 11.64
N GLN A 125 15.99 10.16 11.44
CA GLN A 125 15.42 8.93 10.89
C GLN A 125 14.88 8.02 11.99
N GLU A 126 14.05 7.03 11.64
CA GLU A 126 13.50 6.05 12.60
C GLU A 126 14.60 5.28 13.34
N GLU A 127 15.76 5.11 12.70
CA GLU A 127 16.95 4.42 13.22
C GLU A 127 17.82 5.32 14.11
N ASP A 128 17.63 6.64 14.06
CA ASP A 128 18.41 7.56 14.85
C ASP A 128 17.97 7.47 16.32
N GLU A 129 18.85 6.94 17.16
CA GLU A 129 18.62 6.87 18.61
C GLU A 129 18.51 8.25 19.27
N GLY A 130 18.81 9.34 18.54
CA GLY A 130 18.78 10.73 19.01
C GLY A 130 17.96 11.67 18.12
N ALA A 131 17.27 12.62 18.73
CA ALA A 131 16.62 13.70 18.01
C ALA A 131 17.68 14.60 17.35
N ASN A 132 17.44 14.98 16.09
CA ASN A 132 18.35 15.83 15.34
C ASN A 132 18.59 17.17 16.07
N PRO A 133 19.85 17.66 16.17
CA PRO A 133 20.17 18.93 16.85
C PRO A 133 19.33 20.13 16.40
N ILE A 134 18.89 20.16 15.13
CA ILE A 134 18.01 21.20 14.60
C ILE A 134 16.63 21.19 15.27
N MET A 135 16.11 20.02 15.64
CA MET A 135 14.81 19.90 16.30
C MET A 135 14.83 20.57 17.68
N PHE A 136 15.92 20.47 18.44
CA PHE A 136 16.04 21.13 19.76
C PHE A 136 16.01 22.67 19.71
N MET A 137 16.21 23.28 18.54
CA MET A 137 16.07 24.74 18.40
C MET A 137 14.60 25.21 18.39
N GLY A 138 13.65 24.31 18.06
CA GLY A 138 12.23 24.63 17.93
C GLY A 138 11.40 24.47 19.22
N GLY A 139 11.93 23.83 20.26
CA GLY A 139 11.23 23.61 21.53
C GLY A 139 11.65 22.32 22.25
N HIS A 140 10.94 22.00 23.34
CA HIS A 140 11.09 20.74 24.05
C HIS A 140 10.32 19.64 23.30
N PHE A 141 10.99 18.52 23.03
CA PHE A 141 10.39 17.35 22.41
C PHE A 141 10.40 16.20 23.40
N ASP A 142 9.22 15.71 23.74
CA ASP A 142 9.06 14.46 24.47
C ASP A 142 9.24 13.29 23.49
N ARG A 143 10.16 12.38 23.81
CA ARG A 143 10.32 11.16 23.01
C ARG A 143 9.20 10.20 23.36
N TRP A 144 8.36 9.89 22.38
CA TRP A 144 7.39 8.82 22.55
C TRP A 144 8.13 7.47 22.55
N PRO A 145 7.87 6.56 23.50
CA PRO A 145 8.50 5.25 23.49
C PRO A 145 8.11 4.50 22.22
N LEU A 146 9.09 3.88 21.56
CA LEU A 146 8.80 2.90 20.51
C LEU A 146 7.97 1.77 21.15
N ARG A 147 6.90 1.35 20.48
CA ARG A 147 6.13 0.18 20.94
C ARG A 147 7.10 -1.00 20.96
N TYR A 148 7.34 -1.58 22.14
CA TYR A 148 7.99 -2.88 22.23
C TYR A 148 7.22 -3.86 21.33
N PRO A 149 7.88 -4.83 20.66
CA PRO A 149 7.14 -5.91 20.03
C PRO A 149 6.35 -6.57 21.16
N GLU A 150 5.06 -6.31 21.21
CA GLU A 150 4.17 -6.96 22.16
C GLU A 150 4.26 -8.44 21.81
N GLU A 151 4.90 -9.24 22.67
CA GLU A 151 4.61 -10.67 22.76
C GLU A 151 3.09 -10.77 22.66
N VAL A 152 2.62 -11.42 21.61
CA VAL A 152 1.22 -11.62 21.29
C VAL A 152 0.54 -12.07 22.57
N THR A 153 -0.10 -11.13 23.26
CA THR A 153 -0.82 -11.46 24.48
C THR A 153 -2.09 -12.08 23.96
N GLN A 154 -2.05 -13.40 23.91
CA GLN A 154 -3.17 -14.26 23.75
C GLN A 154 -4.20 -13.88 24.83
N CYS A 155 -5.22 -13.14 24.42
CA CYS A 155 -6.46 -12.92 25.14
C CYS A 155 -7.61 -13.23 24.19
#